data_AF-A0A7C7QB33-F1
#
_entry.id   AF-A0A7C7QB33-F1
#
_cell.length_a   1.000
_cell.length_b   1.000
_cell.length_c   1.000
_cell.angle_alpha   90.00
_cell.angle_beta   90.00
_cell.angle_gamma   90.00
#
_symmetry.space_group_name_H-M   'P 1'
#
loop_
_entity.id
_entity.type
_entity.pdbx_description
1 polymer ?
#
loop_
_entity_poly.entity_id
_entity_poly.type
_entity_poly.pdbx_seq_one_letter_code
_entity_poly.pdbx_strand_id
1 'polypeptide(L)'
;MDKGTRNQIKNTVLEARRLLEADVAEQLEGIYGVARSGKAQPASTMPTLQRDPVLRHRRAQIDAVLKHDRDAGLSPKQAVARFIHETAYTALNRLVAVKMLEARGLLRRQAVAEGKGSAGFKDFQKVCPQVCQAQPDGGYQLFLELLYDELAASIRPLFDRGGPHSLIFPGWTTLDQVLALLNDSALADVWVEDETIGWVYQFFNTPDRERVRQGGRPRRPEDVAVINQFYTPRYIVEFLVDNTLG
;
A
#
# COMPACT_ATOMS: atom_id res chain seq x y z
N MET A 1 6.49 -18.85 13.84
CA MET A 1 6.44 -19.05 12.36
C MET A 1 7.73 -19.68 11.85
N ASP A 2 7.64 -20.76 11.04
CA ASP A 2 8.81 -21.46 10.51
C ASP A 2 9.51 -20.72 9.34
N LYS A 3 10.64 -21.26 8.85
CA LYS A 3 11.43 -20.64 7.77
C LYS A 3 10.73 -20.73 6.41
N GLY A 4 10.02 -21.81 6.14
CA GLY A 4 9.26 -22.02 4.90
C GLY A 4 8.14 -20.98 4.76
N THR A 5 7.32 -20.84 5.80
CA THR A 5 6.24 -19.82 5.83
C THR A 5 6.79 -18.40 5.66
N ARG A 6 7.88 -18.06 6.37
CA ARG A 6 8.52 -16.74 6.22
C ARG A 6 9.03 -16.49 4.79
N ASN A 7 9.56 -17.50 4.12
CA ASN A 7 9.98 -17.38 2.73
C ASN A 7 8.79 -17.19 1.79
N GLN A 8 7.66 -17.84 2.03
CA GLN A 8 6.43 -17.63 1.26
C GLN A 8 5.93 -16.19 1.41
N ILE A 9 5.82 -15.68 2.64
CA ILE A 9 5.45 -14.28 2.90
C ILE A 9 6.41 -13.34 2.17
N LYS A 10 7.72 -13.58 2.27
CA LYS A 10 8.73 -12.78 1.58
C LYS A 10 8.47 -12.72 0.08
N ASN A 11 8.27 -13.87 -0.57
CA ASN A 11 8.05 -13.92 -2.02
C ASN A 11 6.76 -13.20 -2.43
N THR A 12 5.66 -13.45 -1.71
CA THR A 12 4.37 -12.79 -1.91
C THR A 12 4.49 -11.27 -1.78
N VAL A 13 5.17 -10.78 -0.74
CA VAL A 13 5.34 -9.35 -0.47
C VAL A 13 6.20 -8.68 -1.54
N LEU A 14 7.30 -9.33 -1.96
CA LEU A 14 8.17 -8.77 -3.00
C LEU A 14 7.47 -8.71 -4.36
N GLU A 15 6.66 -9.72 -4.69
CA GLU A 15 5.89 -9.70 -5.93
C GLU A 15 4.75 -8.67 -5.88
N ALA A 16 4.02 -8.58 -4.76
CA ALA A 16 3.00 -7.54 -4.57
C ALA A 16 3.61 -6.13 -4.64
N ARG A 17 4.79 -5.93 -4.01
CA ARG A 17 5.56 -4.68 -4.14
C ARG A 17 5.85 -4.36 -5.60
N ARG A 18 6.38 -5.32 -6.36
CA ARG A 18 6.74 -5.13 -7.78
C ARG A 18 5.52 -4.70 -8.60
N LEU A 19 4.38 -5.36 -8.41
CA LEU A 19 3.13 -5.06 -9.10
C LEU A 19 2.62 -3.66 -8.75
N LEU A 20 2.56 -3.32 -7.45
CA LEU A 20 2.07 -2.02 -6.99
C LEU A 20 2.98 -0.86 -7.40
N GLU A 21 4.30 -1.01 -7.27
CA GLU A 21 5.25 0.04 -7.69
C GLU A 21 5.24 0.23 -9.23
N ALA A 22 5.00 -0.84 -10.00
CA ALA A 22 4.82 -0.74 -11.45
C ALA A 22 3.55 0.04 -11.80
N ASP A 23 2.42 -0.36 -11.23
CA ASP A 23 1.10 0.24 -11.46
C ASP A 23 1.06 1.72 -11.07
N VAL A 24 1.57 2.09 -9.89
CA VAL A 24 1.60 3.49 -9.46
C VAL A 24 2.43 4.33 -10.43
N ALA A 25 3.55 3.81 -10.93
CA ALA A 25 4.37 4.54 -11.89
C ALA A 25 3.69 4.69 -13.26
N GLU A 26 2.99 3.66 -13.73
CA GLU A 26 2.23 3.71 -14.98
C GLU A 26 1.07 4.71 -14.88
N GLN A 27 0.37 4.75 -13.74
CA GLN A 27 -0.68 5.73 -13.48
C GLN A 27 -0.10 7.16 -13.38
N LEU A 28 1.04 7.35 -12.70
CA LEU A 28 1.72 8.65 -12.64
C LEU A 28 2.06 9.18 -14.03
N GLU A 29 2.60 8.32 -14.90
CA GLU A 29 3.01 8.74 -16.23
C GLU A 29 1.80 8.93 -17.17
N GLY A 30 0.89 7.95 -17.21
CA GLY A 30 -0.24 7.93 -18.13
C GLY A 30 -1.38 8.88 -17.77
N ILE A 31 -1.72 9.01 -16.48
CA ILE A 31 -2.85 9.84 -16.01
C ILE A 31 -2.36 11.23 -15.60
N TYR A 32 -1.24 11.29 -14.87
CA TYR A 32 -0.78 12.51 -14.21
C TYR A 32 0.42 13.19 -14.91
N GLY A 33 0.97 12.57 -15.96
CA GLY A 33 2.06 13.12 -16.78
C GLY A 33 3.39 13.26 -16.04
N VAL A 34 3.60 12.51 -14.97
CA VAL A 34 4.82 12.52 -14.15
C VAL A 34 5.63 11.26 -14.45
N ALA A 35 6.74 11.40 -15.15
CA ALA A 35 7.61 10.29 -15.50
C ALA A 35 8.51 9.89 -14.32
N ARG A 36 8.95 8.61 -14.30
CA ARG A 36 9.94 8.08 -13.33
C ARG A 36 11.25 8.88 -13.29
N SER A 37 11.58 9.61 -14.35
CA SER A 37 12.76 10.47 -14.41
C SER A 37 12.64 11.75 -13.58
N GLY A 38 11.45 12.07 -13.06
CA GLY A 38 11.15 13.34 -12.40
C GLY A 38 10.72 14.46 -13.36
N LYS A 39 10.68 14.19 -14.68
CA LYS A 39 10.10 15.11 -15.66
C LYS A 39 8.57 15.04 -15.58
N ALA A 40 7.93 16.19 -15.51
CA ALA A 40 6.48 16.30 -15.49
C ALA A 40 5.99 17.16 -16.67
N GLN A 41 4.93 16.70 -17.34
CA GLN A 41 4.21 17.50 -18.32
C GLN A 41 3.35 18.55 -17.61
N PRO A 42 3.15 19.75 -18.19
CA PRO A 42 2.22 20.72 -17.64
C PRO A 42 0.79 20.14 -17.58
N ALA A 43 0.11 20.27 -16.45
CA ALA A 43 -1.27 19.77 -16.32
C ALA A 43 -2.25 20.41 -17.33
N SER A 44 -1.93 21.61 -17.82
CA SER A 44 -2.68 22.31 -18.87
C SER A 44 -2.63 21.61 -20.24
N THR A 45 -1.58 20.83 -20.52
CA THR A 45 -1.41 20.16 -21.82
C THR A 45 -1.99 18.75 -21.86
N MET A 46 -2.52 18.25 -20.73
CA MET A 46 -3.05 16.89 -20.61
C MET A 46 -4.58 16.86 -20.75
N PRO A 47 -5.16 16.28 -21.82
CA PRO A 47 -6.61 16.26 -22.03
C PRO A 47 -7.39 15.56 -20.90
N THR A 48 -6.86 14.46 -20.36
CA THR A 48 -7.48 13.72 -19.25
C THR A 48 -7.65 14.61 -18.02
N LEU A 49 -6.59 15.34 -17.66
CA LEU A 49 -6.64 16.29 -16.57
C LEU A 49 -7.58 17.45 -16.90
N GLN A 50 -7.56 18.01 -18.10
CA GLN A 50 -8.49 19.11 -18.46
C GLN A 50 -9.97 18.71 -18.41
N ARG A 51 -10.30 17.43 -18.65
CA ARG A 51 -11.69 16.93 -18.60
C ARG A 51 -12.16 16.60 -17.18
N ASP A 52 -11.27 16.13 -16.31
CA ASP A 52 -11.64 15.66 -14.98
C ASP A 52 -11.07 16.56 -13.85
N PRO A 53 -11.92 17.36 -13.16
CA PRO A 53 -11.47 18.23 -12.08
C PRO A 53 -10.91 17.48 -10.87
N VAL A 54 -11.37 16.25 -10.60
CA VAL A 54 -10.87 15.42 -9.50
C VAL A 54 -9.43 15.00 -9.80
N LEU A 55 -9.16 14.54 -11.04
CA LEU A 55 -7.80 14.21 -11.45
C LEU A 55 -6.88 15.43 -11.45
N ARG A 56 -7.37 16.63 -11.82
CA ARG A 56 -6.57 17.87 -11.68
C ARG A 56 -6.22 18.18 -10.23
N HIS A 57 -7.18 18.04 -9.33
CA HIS A 57 -6.94 18.30 -7.92
C HIS A 57 -5.91 17.32 -7.35
N ARG A 58 -6.08 16.02 -7.62
CA ARG A 58 -5.09 14.99 -7.24
C ARG A 58 -3.71 15.27 -7.82
N ARG A 59 -3.64 15.68 -9.09
CA ARG A 59 -2.40 16.09 -9.76
C ARG A 59 -1.72 17.27 -9.03
N ALA A 60 -2.47 18.26 -8.54
CA ALA A 60 -1.91 19.36 -7.76
C ALA A 60 -1.36 18.90 -6.41
N GLN A 61 -2.04 17.95 -5.76
CA GLN A 61 -1.56 17.34 -4.50
C GLN A 61 -0.28 16.52 -4.72
N ILE A 62 -0.20 15.73 -5.79
CA ILE A 62 1.01 14.99 -6.18
C ILE A 62 2.18 15.97 -6.36
N ASP A 63 1.99 17.06 -7.10
CA ASP A 63 3.03 18.09 -7.27
C ASP A 63 3.49 18.71 -5.95
N ALA A 64 2.57 18.94 -5.01
CA ALA A 64 2.89 19.48 -3.70
C ALA A 64 3.77 18.50 -2.90
N VAL A 65 3.47 17.20 -2.93
CA VAL A 65 4.28 16.16 -2.27
C VAL A 65 5.67 16.08 -2.91
N LEU A 66 5.75 16.03 -4.25
CA LEU A 66 7.02 15.98 -4.97
C LEU A 66 7.85 17.26 -4.78
N LYS A 67 7.20 18.42 -4.63
CA LYS A 67 7.89 19.67 -4.28
C LYS A 67 8.44 19.59 -2.86
N HIS A 68 7.65 19.15 -1.89
CA HIS A 68 8.11 18.99 -0.51
C HIS A 68 9.35 18.09 -0.39
N ASP A 69 9.34 16.94 -1.09
CA ASP A 69 10.51 16.04 -1.12
C ASP A 69 11.74 16.70 -1.77
N ARG A 70 11.55 17.51 -2.82
CA ARG A 70 12.65 18.26 -3.45
C ARG A 70 13.19 19.36 -2.53
N ASP A 71 12.32 20.07 -1.84
CA ASP A 71 12.69 21.09 -0.86
C ASP A 71 13.43 20.47 0.33
N ALA A 72 13.16 19.19 0.65
CA ALA A 72 13.93 18.38 1.61
C ALA A 72 15.26 17.83 1.06
N GLY A 73 15.61 18.14 -0.20
CA GLY A 73 16.92 17.83 -0.80
C GLY A 73 16.95 16.60 -1.71
N LEU A 74 15.80 15.97 -2.02
CA LEU A 74 15.74 14.88 -2.99
C LEU A 74 15.84 15.41 -4.43
N SER A 75 16.56 14.69 -5.29
CA SER A 75 16.48 14.95 -6.73
C SER A 75 15.07 14.66 -7.26
N PRO A 76 14.63 15.25 -8.40
CA PRO A 76 13.32 14.98 -8.97
C PRO A 76 13.03 13.48 -9.19
N LYS A 77 14.04 12.73 -9.65
CA LYS A 77 13.95 11.27 -9.81
C LYS A 77 13.74 10.55 -8.47
N GLN A 78 14.44 10.97 -7.41
CA GLN A 78 14.31 10.38 -6.08
C GLN A 78 12.96 10.70 -5.44
N ALA A 79 12.45 11.93 -5.60
CA ALA A 79 11.13 12.32 -5.09
C ALA A 79 10.02 11.46 -5.72
N VAL A 80 10.06 11.25 -7.04
CA VAL A 80 9.10 10.37 -7.72
C VAL A 80 9.24 8.91 -7.27
N ALA A 81 10.48 8.41 -7.15
CA ALA A 81 10.72 7.05 -6.66
C ALA A 81 10.20 6.84 -5.23
N ARG A 82 10.38 7.82 -4.34
CA ARG A 82 9.85 7.80 -2.98
C ARG A 82 8.32 7.80 -2.99
N PHE A 83 7.71 8.69 -3.77
CA PHE A 83 6.25 8.74 -3.88
C PHE A 83 5.66 7.41 -4.33
N ILE A 84 6.24 6.78 -5.37
CA ILE A 84 5.83 5.45 -5.86
C ILE A 84 5.93 4.41 -4.73
N HIS A 85 7.08 4.36 -4.07
CA HIS A 85 7.36 3.41 -3.00
C HIS A 85 6.38 3.53 -1.83
N GLU A 86 6.20 4.74 -1.29
CA GLU A 86 5.33 4.99 -0.13
C GLU A 86 3.84 4.74 -0.45
N THR A 87 3.43 5.02 -1.70
CA THR A 87 2.07 4.74 -2.17
C THR A 87 1.82 3.23 -2.27
N ALA A 88 2.76 2.49 -2.89
CA ALA A 88 2.69 1.04 -2.99
C ALA A 88 2.72 0.37 -1.61
N TYR A 89 3.58 0.87 -0.72
CA TYR A 89 3.68 0.43 0.68
C TYR A 89 2.36 0.62 1.42
N THR A 90 1.78 1.82 1.34
CA THR A 90 0.48 2.14 1.96
C THR A 90 -0.63 1.24 1.45
N ALA A 91 -0.70 1.03 0.13
CA ALA A 91 -1.70 0.16 -0.49
C ALA A 91 -1.59 -1.30 0.00
N LEU A 92 -0.38 -1.87 -0.01
CA LEU A 92 -0.17 -3.24 0.46
C LEU A 92 -0.54 -3.40 1.94
N ASN A 93 -0.10 -2.48 2.80
CA ASN A 93 -0.37 -2.58 4.23
C ASN A 93 -1.86 -2.53 4.56
N ARG A 94 -2.63 -1.71 3.85
CA ARG A 94 -4.09 -1.67 4.03
C ARG A 94 -4.73 -2.99 3.65
N LEU A 95 -4.36 -3.56 2.50
CA LEU A 95 -4.88 -4.85 2.03
C LEU A 95 -4.52 -5.97 3.02
N VAL A 96 -3.26 -6.02 3.47
CA VAL A 96 -2.79 -6.99 4.47
C VAL A 96 -3.53 -6.82 5.79
N ALA A 97 -3.71 -5.59 6.27
CA ALA A 97 -4.43 -5.35 7.51
C ALA A 97 -5.90 -5.76 7.42
N VAL A 98 -6.61 -5.44 6.31
CA VAL A 98 -7.98 -5.93 6.09
C VAL A 98 -7.99 -7.47 6.06
N LYS A 99 -7.06 -8.10 5.35
CA LYS A 99 -6.94 -9.56 5.29
C LYS A 99 -6.74 -10.20 6.67
N MET A 100 -5.92 -9.59 7.53
CA MET A 100 -5.71 -10.05 8.90
C MET A 100 -6.94 -9.83 9.77
N LEU A 101 -7.63 -8.68 9.65
CA LEU A 101 -8.87 -8.40 10.37
C LEU A 101 -9.96 -9.44 10.00
N GLU A 102 -10.05 -9.83 8.72
CA GLU A 102 -10.94 -10.90 8.27
C GLU A 102 -10.61 -12.25 8.87
N ALA A 103 -9.34 -12.66 8.78
CA ALA A 103 -8.89 -13.97 9.29
C ALA A 103 -9.12 -14.11 10.79
N ARG A 104 -9.08 -12.99 11.53
CA ARG A 104 -9.30 -12.94 12.99
C ARG A 104 -10.76 -12.72 13.38
N GLY A 105 -11.68 -12.66 12.43
CA GLY A 105 -13.11 -12.43 12.69
C GLY A 105 -13.43 -11.03 13.24
N LEU A 106 -12.57 -10.04 12.98
CA LEU A 106 -12.73 -8.66 13.42
C LEU A 106 -13.52 -7.80 12.43
N LEU A 107 -13.75 -8.31 11.20
CA LEU A 107 -14.71 -7.75 10.26
C LEU A 107 -16.02 -8.53 10.28
N ARG A 108 -17.15 -7.82 10.21
CA ARG A 108 -18.48 -8.45 10.14
C ARG A 108 -18.68 -9.30 8.89
N ARG A 109 -18.05 -8.91 7.78
CA ARG A 109 -18.11 -9.57 6.48
C ARG A 109 -16.73 -9.54 5.84
N GLN A 110 -16.43 -10.57 5.04
CA GLN A 110 -15.24 -10.59 4.19
C GLN A 110 -15.34 -9.50 3.12
N ALA A 111 -14.24 -8.81 2.86
CA ALA A 111 -14.06 -7.73 1.91
C ALA A 111 -13.00 -8.06 0.84
N VAL A 112 -11.83 -8.58 1.24
CA VAL A 112 -10.70 -8.93 0.37
C VAL A 112 -10.53 -10.43 0.16
N ALA A 113 -10.96 -11.28 1.09
CA ALA A 113 -11.10 -12.72 0.82
C ALA A 113 -12.09 -12.94 -0.35
N GLU A 114 -11.70 -13.77 -1.32
CA GLU A 114 -12.42 -13.96 -2.60
C GLU A 114 -12.51 -12.72 -3.51
N GLY A 115 -11.82 -11.62 -3.19
CA GLY A 115 -11.82 -10.39 -4.00
C GLY A 115 -13.21 -9.86 -4.28
N LYS A 116 -13.57 -9.66 -5.55
CA LYS A 116 -14.93 -9.27 -5.99
C LYS A 116 -16.00 -10.33 -5.67
N GLY A 117 -15.61 -11.54 -5.29
CA GLY A 117 -16.51 -12.58 -4.79
C GLY A 117 -16.90 -12.41 -3.33
N SER A 118 -16.28 -11.48 -2.60
CA SER A 118 -16.45 -11.37 -1.15
C SER A 118 -17.90 -11.08 -0.72
N ALA A 119 -18.30 -11.66 0.41
CA ALA A 119 -19.67 -11.49 0.92
C ALA A 119 -20.00 -10.02 1.22
N GLY A 120 -19.05 -9.25 1.73
CA GLY A 120 -19.19 -7.83 2.01
C GLY A 120 -19.38 -7.01 0.74
N PHE A 121 -18.63 -7.30 -0.32
CA PHE A 121 -18.82 -6.60 -1.59
C PHE A 121 -20.16 -6.96 -2.24
N LYS A 122 -20.55 -8.25 -2.21
CA LYS A 122 -21.88 -8.67 -2.68
C LYS A 122 -23.01 -7.98 -1.93
N ASP A 123 -22.87 -7.78 -0.62
CA ASP A 123 -23.84 -7.03 0.18
C ASP A 123 -23.84 -5.54 -0.20
N PHE A 124 -22.67 -4.92 -0.41
CA PHE A 124 -22.55 -3.54 -0.91
C PHE A 124 -23.25 -3.34 -2.26
N GLN A 125 -23.07 -4.28 -3.19
CA GLN A 125 -23.71 -4.24 -4.51
C GLN A 125 -25.24 -4.29 -4.43
N LYS A 126 -25.82 -5.00 -3.45
CA LYS A 126 -27.27 -5.02 -3.23
C LYS A 126 -27.80 -3.70 -2.71
N VAL A 127 -27.01 -2.99 -1.89
CA VAL A 127 -27.40 -1.70 -1.29
C VAL A 127 -27.22 -0.55 -2.28
N CYS A 128 -26.17 -0.57 -3.10
CA CYS A 128 -25.83 0.52 -4.02
C CYS A 128 -25.65 0.05 -5.49
N PRO A 129 -26.65 -0.62 -6.10
CA PRO A 129 -26.47 -1.24 -7.42
C PRO A 129 -26.20 -0.23 -8.54
N GLN A 130 -26.83 0.95 -8.51
CA GLN A 130 -26.62 1.97 -9.54
C GLN A 130 -25.22 2.56 -9.50
N VAL A 131 -24.66 2.74 -8.30
CA VAL A 131 -23.28 3.23 -8.13
C VAL A 131 -22.30 2.19 -8.65
N CYS A 132 -22.53 0.92 -8.32
CA CYS A 132 -21.70 -0.19 -8.79
C CYS A 132 -21.70 -0.32 -10.31
N GLN A 133 -22.87 -0.22 -10.95
CA GLN A 133 -23.02 -0.31 -12.41
C GLN A 133 -22.36 0.85 -13.18
N ALA A 134 -22.22 2.01 -12.54
CA ALA A 134 -21.57 3.18 -13.14
C ALA A 134 -20.04 3.10 -13.14
N GLN A 135 -19.45 2.18 -12.36
CA GLN A 135 -18.00 2.05 -12.22
C GLN A 135 -17.45 0.90 -13.08
N PRO A 136 -16.31 1.09 -13.77
CA PRO A 136 -15.72 0.04 -14.62
C PRO A 136 -15.36 -1.26 -13.88
N ASP A 137 -15.05 -1.17 -12.60
CA ASP A 137 -14.67 -2.30 -11.74
C ASP A 137 -15.86 -2.91 -10.97
N GLY A 138 -17.10 -2.45 -11.26
CA GLY A 138 -18.30 -2.84 -10.54
C GLY A 138 -18.46 -2.17 -9.17
N GLY A 139 -17.64 -1.16 -8.83
CA GLY A 139 -17.69 -0.41 -7.58
C GLY A 139 -16.81 -1.00 -6.47
N TYR A 140 -15.91 -1.93 -6.78
CA TYR A 140 -15.10 -2.64 -5.77
C TYR A 140 -14.08 -1.74 -5.10
N GLN A 141 -13.43 -0.84 -5.86
CA GLN A 141 -12.58 0.20 -5.30
C GLN A 141 -13.39 1.03 -4.31
N LEU A 142 -14.54 1.59 -4.72
CA LEU A 142 -15.37 2.42 -3.84
C LEU A 142 -15.76 1.67 -2.55
N PHE A 143 -16.10 0.39 -2.65
CA PHE A 143 -16.37 -0.44 -1.48
C PHE A 143 -15.17 -0.51 -0.52
N LEU A 144 -13.96 -0.80 -1.02
CA LEU A 144 -12.75 -0.85 -0.19
C LEU A 144 -12.40 0.53 0.38
N GLU A 145 -12.62 1.59 -0.39
CA GLU A 145 -12.40 2.96 0.04
C GLU A 145 -13.29 3.35 1.21
N LEU A 146 -14.59 3.01 1.16
CA LEU A 146 -15.53 3.22 2.26
C LEU A 146 -15.20 2.35 3.48
N LEU A 147 -14.76 1.11 3.26
CA LEU A 147 -14.28 0.25 4.33
C LEU A 147 -13.05 0.85 5.02
N TYR A 148 -12.11 1.44 4.26
CA TYR A 148 -10.97 2.15 4.85
C TYR A 148 -11.42 3.36 5.66
N ASP A 149 -12.40 4.12 5.18
CA ASP A 149 -12.95 5.26 5.94
C ASP A 149 -13.62 4.80 7.26
N GLU A 150 -14.31 3.66 7.27
CA GLU A 150 -14.83 3.03 8.49
C GLU A 150 -13.70 2.60 9.44
N LEU A 151 -12.70 1.88 8.93
CA LEU A 151 -11.58 1.40 9.73
C LEU A 151 -10.68 2.53 10.26
N ALA A 152 -10.62 3.67 9.56
CA ALA A 152 -9.88 4.85 9.99
C ALA A 152 -10.46 5.49 11.27
N ALA A 153 -11.72 5.20 11.62
CA ALA A 153 -12.29 5.62 12.91
C ALA A 153 -11.56 4.98 14.10
N SER A 154 -11.04 3.76 13.93
CA SER A 154 -10.34 3.00 14.98
C SER A 154 -8.83 2.94 14.77
N ILE A 155 -8.35 2.86 13.52
CA ILE A 155 -6.94 2.69 13.15
C ILE A 155 -6.55 3.75 12.11
N ARG A 156 -6.71 5.02 12.50
CA ARG A 156 -6.45 6.19 11.64
C ARG A 156 -5.09 6.16 10.93
N PRO A 157 -3.95 5.90 11.60
CA PRO A 157 -2.63 6.01 10.96
C PRO A 157 -2.45 5.11 9.73
N LEU A 158 -3.19 4.01 9.65
CA LEU A 158 -3.10 3.07 8.54
C LEU A 158 -4.14 3.37 7.45
N PHE A 159 -5.39 3.63 7.83
CA PHE A 159 -6.51 3.69 6.89
C PHE A 159 -6.90 5.09 6.43
N ASP A 160 -6.33 6.15 7.00
CA ASP A 160 -6.66 7.53 6.61
C ASP A 160 -6.34 7.81 5.12
N ARG A 161 -7.39 8.05 4.35
CA ARG A 161 -7.32 8.34 2.90
C ARG A 161 -6.96 9.79 2.59
N GLY A 162 -6.89 10.66 3.60
CA GLY A 162 -6.46 12.05 3.44
C GLY A 162 -4.94 12.23 3.25
N GLY A 163 -4.16 11.17 3.48
CA GLY A 163 -2.69 11.23 3.41
C GLY A 163 -2.13 11.33 1.97
N PRO A 164 -0.91 11.89 1.81
CA PRO A 164 -0.29 12.13 0.51
C PRO A 164 -0.05 10.86 -0.31
N HIS A 165 0.12 9.71 0.35
CA HIS A 165 0.36 8.41 -0.29
C HIS A 165 -0.93 7.60 -0.48
N SER A 166 -2.09 8.24 -0.32
CA SER A 166 -3.42 7.68 -0.65
C SER A 166 -4.03 8.26 -1.94
N LEU A 167 -3.29 9.14 -2.63
CA LEU A 167 -3.78 9.87 -3.81
C LEU A 167 -4.00 8.98 -5.04
N ILE A 168 -3.27 7.86 -5.11
CA ILE A 168 -3.37 6.88 -6.18
C ILE A 168 -3.79 5.55 -5.56
N PHE A 169 -4.92 5.03 -6.02
CA PHE A 169 -5.40 3.70 -5.67
C PHE A 169 -4.89 2.70 -6.73
N PRO A 170 -4.54 1.45 -6.36
CA PRO A 170 -4.08 0.47 -7.32
C PRO A 170 -5.09 0.24 -8.45
N GLY A 171 -4.61 0.14 -9.69
CA GLY A 171 -5.45 -0.21 -10.82
C GLY A 171 -6.12 -1.57 -10.61
N TRP A 172 -7.35 -1.73 -11.11
CA TRP A 172 -8.15 -2.95 -10.98
C TRP A 172 -7.41 -4.27 -11.30
N THR A 173 -6.67 -4.35 -12.41
CA THR A 173 -5.86 -5.52 -12.78
C THR A 173 -4.80 -5.82 -11.73
N THR A 174 -4.09 -4.79 -11.28
CA THR A 174 -3.04 -4.89 -10.27
C THR A 174 -3.62 -5.31 -8.92
N LEU A 175 -4.77 -4.74 -8.53
CA LEU A 175 -5.49 -5.12 -7.32
C LEU A 175 -5.90 -6.59 -7.36
N ASP A 176 -6.51 -7.05 -8.45
CA ASP A 176 -6.94 -8.46 -8.60
C ASP A 176 -5.73 -9.41 -8.51
N GLN A 177 -4.58 -9.05 -9.10
CA GLN A 177 -3.33 -9.83 -8.99
C GLN A 177 -2.77 -9.84 -7.56
N VAL A 178 -2.71 -8.69 -6.89
CA VAL A 178 -2.25 -8.60 -5.50
C VAL A 178 -3.16 -9.38 -4.56
N LEU A 179 -4.48 -9.29 -4.75
CA LEU A 179 -5.44 -10.07 -3.98
C LEU A 179 -5.29 -11.57 -4.21
N ALA A 180 -4.99 -12.01 -5.44
CA ALA A 180 -4.68 -13.41 -5.71
C ALA A 180 -3.45 -13.89 -4.94
N LEU A 181 -2.39 -13.08 -4.88
CA LEU A 181 -1.19 -13.38 -4.07
C LEU A 181 -1.50 -13.47 -2.58
N LEU A 182 -2.32 -12.56 -2.04
CA LEU A 182 -2.70 -12.55 -0.63
C LEU A 182 -3.71 -13.65 -0.26
N ASN A 183 -4.49 -14.12 -1.23
CA ASN A 183 -5.50 -15.17 -1.07
C ASN A 183 -4.97 -16.58 -1.41
N ASP A 184 -3.67 -16.73 -1.69
CA ASP A 184 -3.05 -18.04 -1.88
C ASP A 184 -3.30 -18.93 -0.65
N SER A 185 -3.75 -20.16 -0.89
CA SER A 185 -4.12 -21.10 0.17
C SER A 185 -2.93 -21.48 1.06
N ALA A 186 -1.69 -21.38 0.55
CA ALA A 186 -0.48 -21.58 1.33
C ALA A 186 -0.29 -20.51 2.43
N LEU A 187 -0.97 -19.36 2.31
CA LEU A 187 -0.93 -18.28 3.30
C LEU A 187 -2.15 -18.26 4.22
N ALA A 188 -3.07 -19.22 4.12
CA ALA A 188 -4.34 -19.18 4.87
C ALA A 188 -4.12 -18.99 6.38
N ASP A 189 -3.22 -19.79 6.97
CA ASP A 189 -2.92 -19.76 8.41
C ASP A 189 -2.02 -18.58 8.81
N VAL A 190 -1.39 -17.91 7.84
CA VAL A 190 -0.48 -16.79 8.11
C VAL A 190 -1.26 -15.57 8.62
N TRP A 191 -2.48 -15.36 8.16
CA TRP A 191 -3.22 -14.13 8.45
C TRP A 191 -3.76 -14.05 9.89
N VAL A 192 -3.82 -15.17 10.62
CA VAL A 192 -4.18 -15.19 12.04
C VAL A 192 -2.99 -14.87 12.96
N GLU A 193 -1.76 -15.08 12.49
CA GLU A 193 -0.52 -14.89 13.26
C GLU A 193 -0.21 -13.40 13.52
N ASP A 194 0.18 -13.05 14.75
CA ASP A 194 0.48 -11.67 15.16
C ASP A 194 1.71 -11.07 14.47
N GLU A 195 2.72 -11.90 14.21
CA GLU A 195 3.98 -11.41 13.64
C GLU A 195 3.89 -11.12 12.13
N THR A 196 2.82 -11.55 11.46
CA THR A 196 2.68 -11.47 10.00
C THR A 196 2.83 -10.06 9.48
N ILE A 197 2.19 -9.08 10.12
CA ILE A 197 2.28 -7.68 9.69
C ILE A 197 3.71 -7.14 9.79
N GLY A 198 4.45 -7.59 10.81
CA GLY A 198 5.85 -7.28 11.01
C GLY A 198 6.75 -7.86 9.93
N TRP A 199 6.50 -9.11 9.55
CA TRP A 199 7.21 -9.76 8.44
C TRP A 199 6.92 -9.08 7.10
N VAL A 200 5.66 -8.74 6.83
CA VAL A 200 5.26 -7.99 5.63
C VAL A 200 6.01 -6.67 5.54
N TYR A 201 6.01 -5.90 6.64
CA TYR A 201 6.77 -4.64 6.72
C TYR A 201 8.25 -4.82 6.40
N GLN A 202 8.88 -5.78 7.08
CA GLN A 202 10.31 -6.02 6.94
C GLN A 202 10.69 -6.49 5.53
N PHE A 203 9.89 -7.38 4.94
CA PHE A 203 10.16 -7.90 3.61
C PHE A 203 9.93 -6.87 2.53
N PHE A 204 8.92 -6.00 2.68
CA PHE A 204 8.68 -4.92 1.72
C PHE A 204 9.91 -4.03 1.59
N ASN A 205 10.57 -3.67 2.70
CA ASN A 205 11.74 -2.79 2.71
C ASN A 205 13.08 -3.50 2.42
N THR A 206 13.08 -4.83 2.23
CA THR A 206 14.33 -5.60 2.05
C THR A 206 15.17 -5.14 0.85
N PRO A 207 14.61 -4.93 -0.37
CA PRO A 207 15.38 -4.46 -1.52
C PRO A 207 16.08 -3.12 -1.30
N ASP A 208 15.43 -2.19 -0.59
CA ASP A 208 16.00 -0.86 -0.33
C ASP A 208 17.14 -0.94 0.66
N ARG A 209 17.00 -1.80 1.68
CA ARG A 209 18.05 -2.07 2.67
C ARG A 209 19.27 -2.72 2.03
N GLU A 210 19.08 -3.68 1.14
CA GLU A 210 20.17 -4.31 0.39
C GLU A 210 20.89 -3.30 -0.50
N ARG A 211 20.14 -2.43 -1.19
CA ARG A 211 20.70 -1.36 -2.03
C ARG A 211 21.54 -0.36 -1.23
N VAL A 212 21.09 0.09 -0.05
CA VAL A 212 21.89 0.98 0.80
C VAL A 212 23.14 0.28 1.31
N ARG A 213 23.04 -0.99 1.74
CA ARG A 213 24.19 -1.78 2.21
C ARG A 213 25.24 -1.99 1.12
N GLN A 214 24.83 -2.29 -0.11
CA GLN A 214 25.72 -2.43 -1.25
C GLN A 214 26.39 -1.10 -1.64
N GLY A 215 25.71 0.04 -1.40
CA GLY A 215 26.25 1.39 -1.61
C GLY A 215 27.27 1.84 -0.55
N GLY A 216 27.56 1.01 0.45
CA GLY A 216 28.52 1.30 1.53
C GLY A 216 27.87 1.93 2.77
N ARG A 217 28.60 2.83 3.45
CA ARG A 217 28.11 3.46 4.68
C ARG A 217 26.92 4.38 4.36
N PRO A 218 25.81 4.34 5.13
CA PRO A 218 24.69 5.27 4.94
C PRO A 218 25.19 6.71 5.02
N ARG A 219 24.85 7.51 4.01
CA ARG A 219 25.39 8.88 3.85
C ARG A 219 24.40 9.95 4.27
N ARG A 220 23.10 9.64 4.26
CA ARG A 220 22.02 10.56 4.59
C ARG A 220 21.16 10.02 5.74
N PRO A 221 20.49 10.88 6.52
CA PRO A 221 19.58 10.45 7.59
C PRO A 221 18.51 9.45 7.12
N GLU A 222 18.00 9.62 5.90
CA GLU A 222 17.06 8.69 5.26
C GLU A 222 17.66 7.29 5.07
N ASP A 223 18.93 7.21 4.65
CA ASP A 223 19.63 5.93 4.46
C ASP A 223 19.80 5.19 5.81
N VAL A 224 20.00 5.94 6.90
CA VAL A 224 20.05 5.40 8.27
C VAL A 224 18.69 4.88 8.71
N ALA A 225 17.62 5.64 8.46
CA ALA A 225 16.25 5.22 8.78
C ALA A 225 15.90 3.91 8.05
N VAL A 226 16.14 3.84 6.74
CA VAL A 226 15.86 2.64 5.92
C VAL A 226 16.56 1.40 6.46
N ILE A 227 17.83 1.48 6.85
CA ILE A 227 18.57 0.31 7.38
C ILE A 227 18.02 -0.16 8.73
N ASN A 228 17.52 0.78 9.54
CA ASN A 228 17.08 0.57 10.93
C ASN A 228 15.59 0.28 11.08
N GLN A 229 14.83 0.17 9.98
CA GLN A 229 13.44 -0.24 9.99
C GLN A 229 13.31 -1.76 10.20
N PHE A 230 13.46 -2.19 11.45
CA PHE A 230 13.23 -3.57 11.86
C PHE A 230 11.91 -3.69 12.61
N TYR A 231 11.13 -4.71 12.29
CA TYR A 231 10.06 -5.16 13.17
C TYR A 231 10.66 -5.77 14.44
N THR A 232 10.03 -5.52 15.58
CA THR A 232 10.41 -6.14 16.86
C THR A 232 9.50 -7.33 17.11
N PRO A 233 10.01 -8.58 17.04
CA PRO A 233 9.22 -9.79 17.30
C PRO A 233 8.55 -9.78 18.67
N ARG A 234 7.41 -10.48 18.78
CA ARG A 234 6.56 -10.46 19.99
C ARG A 234 7.31 -10.95 21.23
N TYR A 235 8.10 -12.02 21.12
CA TYR A 235 8.87 -12.54 22.24
C TYR A 235 9.89 -11.53 22.80
N ILE A 236 10.43 -10.62 21.98
CA ILE A 236 11.35 -9.57 22.45
C ILE A 236 10.59 -8.54 23.27
N VAL A 237 9.38 -8.19 22.83
CA VAL A 237 8.51 -7.26 23.56
C VAL A 237 8.06 -7.89 24.88
N GLU A 238 7.60 -9.13 24.87
CA GLU A 238 7.21 -9.88 26.08
C GLU A 238 8.39 -10.03 27.04
N PHE A 239 9.57 -10.42 26.55
CA PHE A 239 10.78 -10.46 27.36
C PHE A 239 11.11 -9.12 28.00
N LEU A 240 11.03 -8.01 27.26
CA LEU A 240 11.28 -6.69 27.84
C LEU A 240 10.23 -6.32 28.88
N VAL A 241 8.95 -6.59 28.63
CA VAL A 241 7.85 -6.30 29.56
C VAL A 241 8.00 -7.11 30.85
N ASP A 242 8.24 -8.42 30.74
CA ASP A 242 8.38 -9.32 31.89
C ASP A 242 9.59 -8.93 32.75
N ASN A 243 10.71 -8.54 32.13
CA ASN A 243 11.90 -8.10 32.87
C ASN A 243 11.80 -6.68 33.45
N THR A 244 10.83 -5.87 33.00
CA THR A 244 10.67 -4.48 33.48
C THR A 244 9.54 -4.35 34.51
N LEU A 245 8.52 -5.19 34.46
CA LEU A 245 7.37 -5.14 35.37
C LEU A 245 7.47 -6.08 36.58
N GLY A 246 8.39 -7.06 36.57
CA GLY A 246 8.69 -7.90 37.74
C GLY A 246 7.60 -8.89 38.11
#